data_AF-A0A9D4MGL2-F1
#
_entry.id   AF-A0A9D4MGL2-F1
#
_cell.length_a   1.000
_cell.length_b   1.000
_cell.length_c   1.000
_cell.angle_alpha   90.00
_cell.angle_beta   90.00
_cell.angle_gamma   90.00
#
_symmetry.space_group_name_H-M   'P 1'
#
loop_
_entity.id
_entity.type
_entity.pdbx_description
1 polymer ?
#
loop_
_entity_poly.entity_id
_entity_poly.type
_entity_poly.pdbx_seq_one_letter_code
_entity_poly.pdbx_strand_id
1 'polypeptide(L)'
;MSMSELARHSPSSIFGTSAECRCQSWLDIRPISKFETSFELKCQSWLDIRSSSIFGTSSECRCKSWLDIRNSSIFGGFAECQCQSLLHKRPCSIFGTSAECRCQTWLDIHSSSIFWTFAECRYQCWLDVRLISIFGTLADCRCQSCHDICPCTIFVTFAECPCQSWLSIRPSFIFGTSAEFR
;
A
#
# COMPACT_ATOMS: atom_id res chain seq x y z
N MET A 1 -7.49 32.72 10.14
CA MET A 1 -6.44 31.85 9.59
C MET A 1 -5.83 31.07 10.74
N SER A 2 -6.23 29.82 10.94
CA SER A 2 -5.69 28.95 12.00
C SER A 2 -4.50 28.19 11.43
N MET A 3 -3.40 28.17 12.19
CA MET A 3 -2.18 27.41 11.88
C MET A 3 -2.54 25.94 11.67
N SER A 4 -2.29 25.43 10.47
CA SER A 4 -2.30 24.00 10.17
C SER A 4 -1.23 23.30 10.99
N GLU A 5 -1.61 22.63 12.07
CA GLU A 5 -0.71 21.83 12.91
C GLU A 5 -0.09 20.70 12.07
N LEU A 6 1.18 20.88 11.72
CA LEU A 6 2.04 19.86 11.13
C LEU A 6 2.67 19.06 12.27
N ALA A 7 2.32 17.77 12.39
CA ALA A 7 3.00 16.85 13.29
C ALA A 7 4.05 16.05 12.51
N ARG A 8 5.33 16.19 12.87
CA ARG A 8 6.43 15.40 12.27
C ARG A 8 7.15 14.59 13.33
N HIS A 9 7.25 13.28 13.10
CA HIS A 9 7.97 12.34 13.96
C HIS A 9 8.99 11.56 13.14
N SER A 10 10.29 11.79 13.41
CA SER A 10 11.38 11.13 12.69
C SER A 10 12.35 10.42 13.63
N PRO A 11 11.89 9.44 14.42
CA PRO A 11 12.80 8.65 15.26
C PRO A 11 13.78 7.85 14.38
N SER A 12 14.96 7.53 14.90
CA SER A 12 15.85 6.60 14.18
C SER A 12 15.19 5.23 14.08
N SER A 13 14.74 4.68 15.20
CA SER A 13 14.14 3.35 15.25
C SER A 13 12.99 3.31 16.26
N ILE A 14 12.00 2.46 15.99
CA ILE A 14 10.89 2.19 16.91
C ILE A 14 10.77 0.68 17.12
N PHE A 15 10.74 0.26 18.37
CA PHE A 15 10.74 -1.15 18.78
C PHE A 15 9.61 -1.44 19.76
N GLY A 16 8.87 -2.54 19.57
CA GLY A 16 7.92 -3.05 20.56
C GLY A 16 6.81 -2.08 20.97
N THR A 17 6.56 -1.06 20.13
CA THR A 17 5.72 0.08 20.47
C THR A 17 4.34 -0.10 19.87
N SER A 18 3.31 0.18 20.66
CA SER A 18 1.96 0.45 20.18
C SER A 18 1.70 1.95 20.28
N ALA A 19 1.26 2.58 19.20
CA ALA A 19 0.96 4.01 19.22
C ALA A 19 -0.26 4.36 18.37
N GLU A 20 -1.06 5.29 18.88
CA GLU A 20 -2.16 5.92 18.16
C GLU A 20 -1.82 7.39 17.91
N CYS A 21 -2.00 7.86 16.68
CA CYS A 21 -1.80 9.27 16.34
C CYS A 21 -2.99 9.80 15.56
N ARG A 22 -3.46 10.99 15.96
CA ARG A 22 -4.56 11.69 15.30
C ARG A 22 -4.13 13.10 14.93
N CYS A 23 -4.40 13.50 13.70
CA CYS A 23 -4.12 14.85 13.20
C CYS A 23 -5.29 15.40 12.39
N GLN A 24 -5.45 16.73 12.44
CA GLN A 24 -6.43 17.42 11.61
C GLN A 24 -5.84 17.77 10.24
N SER A 25 -4.61 18.30 10.21
CA SER A 25 -4.01 18.76 8.96
C SER A 25 -3.03 17.74 8.40
N TRP A 26 -1.84 17.64 8.97
CA TRP A 26 -0.73 16.88 8.40
C TRP A 26 -0.03 16.05 9.47
N LEU A 27 0.27 14.79 9.12
CA LEU A 27 1.13 13.91 9.90
C LEU A 27 2.19 13.28 9.00
N ASP A 28 3.43 13.44 9.42
CA ASP A 28 4.63 12.99 8.72
C ASP A 28 5.46 12.10 9.64
N ILE A 29 5.45 10.79 9.38
CA ILE A 29 6.12 9.79 10.22
C ILE A 29 7.26 9.16 9.44
N ARG A 30 8.50 9.39 9.88
CA ARG A 30 9.72 8.98 9.18
C ARG A 30 10.71 8.18 10.04
N PRO A 31 10.32 7.04 10.63
CA PRO A 31 11.28 6.16 11.27
C PRO A 31 12.25 5.59 10.24
N ILE A 32 13.54 5.49 10.56
CA ILE A 32 14.45 4.73 9.68
C ILE A 32 14.06 3.26 9.73
N SER A 33 13.83 2.72 10.93
CA SER A 33 13.39 1.33 11.10
C SER A 33 12.24 1.15 12.09
N LYS A 34 11.40 0.16 11.84
CA LYS A 34 10.32 -0.29 12.74
C LYS A 34 10.40 -1.79 12.92
N PHE A 35 10.30 -2.26 14.16
CA PHE A 35 10.38 -3.69 14.49
C PHE A 35 9.33 -4.05 15.53
N GLU A 36 8.46 -5.01 15.22
CA GLU A 36 7.41 -5.52 16.12
C GLU A 36 6.57 -4.39 16.74
N THR A 37 6.04 -3.53 15.86
CA THR A 37 5.26 -2.36 16.26
C THR A 37 3.82 -2.47 15.78
N SER A 38 2.93 -1.77 16.46
CA SER A 38 1.54 -1.57 16.05
C SER A 38 1.25 -0.07 15.99
N PHE A 39 0.71 0.40 14.87
CA PHE A 39 0.36 1.82 14.71
C PHE A 39 -1.07 2.00 14.22
N GLU A 40 -1.81 2.91 14.84
CA GLU A 40 -3.07 3.42 14.32
C GLU A 40 -2.95 4.92 14.02
N LEU A 41 -2.93 5.28 12.74
CA LEU A 41 -2.65 6.62 12.26
C LEU A 41 -3.87 7.17 11.54
N LYS A 42 -4.43 8.27 12.04
CA LYS A 42 -5.63 8.91 11.48
C LYS A 42 -5.36 10.38 11.19
N CYS A 43 -5.48 10.78 9.92
CA CYS A 43 -5.42 12.20 9.54
C CYS A 43 -6.63 12.63 8.72
N GLN A 44 -7.14 13.84 8.93
CA GLN A 44 -8.21 14.33 8.04
C GLN A 44 -7.66 14.72 6.66
N SER A 45 -6.50 15.37 6.59
CA SER A 45 -6.01 15.90 5.30
C SER A 45 -4.88 15.07 4.71
N TRP A 46 -3.70 15.02 5.34
CA TRP A 46 -2.51 14.40 4.75
C TRP A 46 -1.80 13.48 5.74
N LEU A 47 -1.49 12.25 5.31
CA LEU A 47 -0.69 11.29 6.05
C LEU A 47 0.46 10.80 5.16
N ASP A 48 1.69 11.09 5.57
CA ASP A 48 2.93 10.70 4.89
C ASP A 48 3.75 9.80 5.82
N ILE A 49 4.01 8.57 5.38
CA ILE A 49 4.76 7.58 6.15
C ILE A 49 5.94 7.15 5.31
N ARG A 50 7.15 7.38 5.82
CA ARG A 50 8.37 6.89 5.20
C ARG A 50 9.16 6.01 6.14
N SER A 51 9.61 4.87 5.66
CA SER A 51 10.51 4.02 6.44
C SER A 51 11.52 3.33 5.57
N SER A 52 12.76 3.19 6.02
CA SER A 52 13.72 2.40 5.27
C SER A 52 13.41 0.92 5.43
N SER A 53 13.20 0.46 6.67
CA SER A 53 12.98 -0.96 6.94
C SER A 53 11.85 -1.20 7.94
N ILE A 54 11.01 -2.19 7.65
CA ILE A 54 9.87 -2.58 8.47
C ILE A 54 9.92 -4.09 8.67
N PHE A 55 9.81 -4.53 9.93
CA PHE A 55 9.82 -5.94 10.30
C PHE A 55 8.70 -6.27 11.27
N GLY A 56 7.82 -7.21 10.89
CA GLY A 56 6.79 -7.75 11.77
C GLY A 56 5.84 -6.70 12.34
N THR A 57 5.50 -5.67 11.57
CA THR A 57 4.66 -4.56 12.06
C THR A 57 3.22 -4.69 11.61
N SER A 58 2.29 -4.32 12.47
CA SER A 58 0.90 -4.04 12.08
C SER A 58 0.69 -2.54 11.95
N SER A 59 -0.05 -2.10 10.93
CA SER A 59 -0.40 -0.68 10.78
C SER A 59 -1.78 -0.50 10.19
N GLU A 60 -2.55 0.38 10.82
CA GLU A 60 -3.81 0.91 10.31
C GLU A 60 -3.63 2.39 10.00
N CYS A 61 -3.77 2.77 8.72
CA CYS A 61 -3.59 4.15 8.28
C CYS A 61 -4.87 4.63 7.61
N ARG A 62 -5.48 5.69 8.13
CA ARG A 62 -6.70 6.28 7.57
C ARG A 62 -6.51 7.76 7.28
N CYS A 63 -6.83 8.15 6.05
CA CYS A 63 -6.84 9.54 5.64
C CYS A 63 -8.08 9.88 4.82
N LYS A 64 -8.57 11.12 4.82
CA LYS A 64 -9.62 11.50 3.85
C LYS A 64 -9.03 11.94 2.52
N SER A 65 -8.02 12.81 2.52
CA SER A 65 -7.53 13.39 1.27
C SER A 65 -6.36 12.61 0.67
N TRP A 66 -5.22 12.53 1.37
CA TRP A 66 -4.02 11.93 0.78
C TRP A 66 -3.26 11.05 1.77
N LEU A 67 -3.01 9.80 1.35
CA LEU A 67 -2.20 8.84 2.09
C LEU A 67 -1.03 8.40 1.21
N ASP A 68 0.20 8.69 1.62
CA ASP A 68 1.43 8.27 0.93
C ASP A 68 2.29 7.45 1.86
N ILE A 69 2.56 6.21 1.45
CA ILE A 69 3.35 5.26 2.22
C ILE A 69 4.51 4.81 1.34
N ARG A 70 5.73 5.19 1.73
CA ARG A 70 6.95 4.83 1.01
C ARG A 70 7.89 4.08 1.92
N ASN A 71 8.13 2.83 1.59
CA ASN A 71 9.02 2.00 2.37
C ASN A 71 10.12 1.43 1.47
N SER A 72 11.37 1.36 1.91
CA SER A 72 12.36 0.66 1.07
C SER A 72 12.15 -0.84 1.17
N SER A 73 12.06 -1.39 2.38
CA SER A 73 11.88 -2.83 2.58
C SER A 73 10.87 -3.14 3.68
N ILE A 74 10.01 -4.13 3.43
CA ILE A 74 9.02 -4.65 4.38
C ILE A 74 9.15 -6.17 4.45
N PHE A 75 9.34 -6.69 5.66
CA PHE A 75 9.48 -8.12 5.93
C PHE A 75 8.49 -8.53 7.02
N GLY A 76 7.44 -9.26 6.62
CA GLY A 76 6.38 -9.64 7.54
C GLY A 76 5.52 -8.45 8.00
N GLY A 77 4.32 -8.78 8.44
CA GLY A 77 3.39 -7.82 9.01
C GLY A 77 2.11 -7.63 8.19
N PHE A 78 1.28 -6.73 8.69
CA PHE A 78 -0.03 -6.42 8.17
C PHE A 78 -0.18 -4.91 7.99
N ALA A 79 -0.78 -4.48 6.90
CA ALA A 79 -1.05 -3.06 6.67
C ALA A 79 -2.44 -2.85 6.08
N GLU A 80 -3.34 -2.26 6.86
CA GLU A 80 -4.61 -1.73 6.39
C GLU A 80 -4.49 -0.23 6.10
N CYS A 81 -4.87 0.16 4.88
CA CYS A 81 -4.77 1.54 4.42
C CYS A 81 -6.09 1.97 3.80
N GLN A 82 -6.68 3.02 4.34
CA GLN A 82 -7.92 3.59 3.86
C GLN A 82 -7.73 5.06 3.49
N CYS A 83 -8.06 5.42 2.26
CA CYS A 83 -8.15 6.80 1.82
C CYS A 83 -9.48 7.08 1.11
N GLN A 84 -10.04 8.28 1.21
CA GLN A 84 -11.21 8.62 0.37
C GLN A 84 -10.74 9.07 -1.02
N SER A 85 -9.79 10.00 -1.09
CA SER A 85 -9.32 10.53 -2.37
C SER A 85 -8.13 9.74 -2.93
N LEU A 86 -6.91 9.93 -2.44
CA LEU A 86 -5.70 9.44 -3.08
C LEU A 86 -4.84 8.59 -2.14
N LEU A 87 -4.55 7.34 -2.55
CA LEU A 87 -3.69 6.42 -1.82
C LEU A 87 -2.50 6.02 -2.69
N HIS A 88 -1.29 6.36 -2.24
CA HIS A 88 -0.04 5.93 -2.85
C HIS A 88 0.68 4.94 -1.92
N LYS A 89 1.02 3.77 -2.45
CA LYS A 89 1.87 2.80 -1.77
C LYS A 89 3.08 2.48 -2.64
N ARG A 90 4.25 2.87 -2.16
CA ARG A 90 5.52 2.73 -2.89
C ARG A 90 6.58 1.99 -2.08
N PRO A 91 6.33 0.73 -1.68
CA PRO A 91 7.38 -0.11 -1.13
C PRO A 91 8.36 -0.51 -2.23
N CYS A 92 9.69 -0.47 -2.04
CA CYS A 92 10.61 -1.01 -3.05
C CYS A 92 10.65 -2.54 -3.02
N SER A 93 10.66 -3.15 -1.83
CA SER A 93 10.68 -4.61 -1.63
C SER A 93 9.71 -5.05 -0.53
N ILE A 94 8.93 -6.08 -0.81
CA ILE A 94 7.95 -6.66 0.12
C ILE A 94 8.16 -8.17 0.19
N PHE A 95 8.22 -8.72 1.41
CA PHE A 95 8.34 -10.15 1.64
C PHE A 95 7.41 -10.63 2.76
N GLY A 96 6.55 -11.61 2.47
CA GLY A 96 5.80 -12.32 3.52
C GLY A 96 4.74 -11.46 4.22
N THR A 97 4.09 -10.54 3.51
CA THR A 97 3.16 -9.57 4.12
C THR A 97 1.71 -9.78 3.70
N SER A 98 0.79 -9.17 4.45
CA SER A 98 -0.59 -8.99 4.04
C SER A 98 -0.93 -7.50 4.00
N ALA A 99 -1.62 -7.04 2.96
CA ALA A 99 -2.03 -5.66 2.81
C ALA A 99 -3.47 -5.52 2.34
N GLU A 100 -4.23 -4.68 3.03
CA GLU A 100 -5.57 -4.25 2.60
C GLU A 100 -5.52 -2.77 2.23
N CYS A 101 -5.94 -2.43 1.01
CA CYS A 101 -5.99 -1.06 0.52
C CYS A 101 -7.41 -0.71 0.05
N ARG A 102 -7.98 0.35 0.63
CA ARG A 102 -9.30 0.85 0.26
C ARG A 102 -9.19 2.31 -0.14
N CYS A 103 -9.52 2.63 -1.38
CA CYS A 103 -9.49 4.00 -1.87
C CYS A 103 -10.73 4.32 -2.70
N GLN A 104 -11.46 5.42 -2.46
CA GLN A 104 -12.63 5.68 -3.31
C GLN A 104 -12.18 6.14 -4.70
N THR A 105 -11.29 7.13 -4.79
CA THR A 105 -10.95 7.70 -6.10
C THR A 105 -9.73 7.08 -6.77
N TRP A 106 -8.53 7.15 -6.16
CA TRP A 106 -7.30 6.77 -6.87
C TRP A 106 -6.35 5.98 -6.00
N LEU A 107 -6.04 4.76 -6.43
CA LEU A 107 -5.04 3.89 -5.81
C LEU A 107 -3.84 3.74 -6.77
N ASP A 108 -2.65 4.13 -6.31
CA ASP A 108 -1.39 3.94 -7.03
C ASP A 108 -0.48 3.05 -6.18
N ILE A 109 -0.13 1.88 -6.70
CA ILE A 109 0.76 0.93 -6.06
C ILE A 109 1.96 0.71 -6.97
N HIS A 110 3.14 1.07 -6.49
CA HIS A 110 4.39 0.84 -7.19
C HIS A 110 5.35 0.04 -6.30
N SER A 111 5.83 -1.09 -6.80
CA SER A 111 6.87 -1.85 -6.11
C SER A 111 7.86 -2.46 -7.08
N SER A 112 9.14 -2.51 -6.70
CA SER A 112 10.12 -3.20 -7.51
C SER A 112 9.98 -4.71 -7.34
N SER A 113 9.77 -5.19 -6.11
CA SER A 113 9.74 -6.62 -5.85
C SER A 113 8.73 -7.00 -4.79
N ILE A 114 7.90 -8.01 -5.07
CA ILE A 114 6.92 -8.58 -4.14
C ILE A 114 7.07 -10.09 -4.10
N PHE A 115 7.21 -10.63 -2.89
CA PHE A 115 7.34 -12.06 -2.64
C PHE A 115 6.35 -12.51 -1.57
N TRP A 116 5.66 -13.63 -1.79
CA TRP A 116 4.82 -14.30 -0.78
C TRP A 116 3.87 -13.34 -0.06
N THR A 117 3.15 -12.54 -0.83
CA THR A 117 2.30 -11.48 -0.29
C THR A 117 0.84 -11.74 -0.63
N PHE A 118 -0.04 -11.43 0.31
CA PHE A 118 -1.48 -11.32 0.07
C PHE A 118 -1.85 -9.83 -0.03
N ALA A 119 -2.55 -9.45 -1.09
CA ALA A 119 -3.01 -8.09 -1.29
C ALA A 119 -4.50 -8.06 -1.63
N GLU A 120 -5.29 -7.33 -0.85
CA GLU A 120 -6.67 -7.00 -1.19
C GLU A 120 -6.80 -5.51 -1.46
N CYS A 121 -7.31 -5.16 -2.64
CA CYS A 121 -7.50 -3.77 -3.06
C CYS A 121 -8.95 -3.53 -3.47
N ARG A 122 -9.58 -2.52 -2.86
CA ARG A 122 -10.94 -2.06 -3.18
C ARG A 122 -10.91 -0.60 -3.59
N TYR A 123 -11.38 -0.28 -4.79
CA TYR A 123 -11.45 1.10 -5.26
C TYR A 123 -12.57 1.34 -6.27
N GLN A 124 -13.01 2.60 -6.42
CA GLN A 124 -14.14 2.92 -7.30
C GLN A 124 -13.68 3.44 -8.65
N CYS A 125 -12.74 4.39 -8.70
CA CYS A 125 -12.38 5.05 -9.95
C CYS A 125 -11.15 4.43 -10.63
N TRP A 126 -9.96 4.62 -10.06
CA TRP A 126 -8.71 4.29 -10.76
C TRP A 126 -7.76 3.47 -9.90
N LEU A 127 -7.18 2.44 -10.52
CA LEU A 127 -6.00 1.74 -10.03
C LEU A 127 -4.88 1.79 -11.07
N ASP A 128 -3.69 2.19 -10.62
CA ASP A 128 -2.42 1.98 -11.32
C ASP A 128 -1.54 1.07 -10.47
N VAL A 129 -1.23 -0.13 -10.97
CA VAL A 129 -0.31 -1.07 -10.31
C VAL A 129 0.88 -1.28 -11.22
N ARG A 130 2.05 -0.85 -10.75
CA ARG A 130 3.32 -1.03 -11.45
C ARG A 130 4.23 -1.88 -10.60
N LEU A 131 4.60 -3.05 -11.11
CA LEU A 131 5.40 -4.00 -10.37
C LEU A 131 6.56 -4.44 -11.25
N ILE A 132 7.80 -4.48 -10.76
CA ILE A 132 8.89 -5.00 -11.61
C ILE A 132 8.91 -6.53 -11.54
N SER A 133 8.87 -7.10 -10.34
CA SER A 133 8.87 -8.54 -10.12
C SER A 133 7.86 -8.96 -9.06
N ILE A 134 7.09 -10.01 -9.36
CA ILE A 134 6.11 -10.61 -8.45
C ILE A 134 6.33 -12.12 -8.39
N PHE A 135 6.40 -12.67 -7.17
CA PHE A 135 6.53 -14.10 -6.95
C PHE A 135 5.62 -14.59 -5.82
N GLY A 136 4.87 -15.67 -6.03
CA GLY A 136 4.09 -16.32 -4.97
C GLY A 136 3.03 -15.41 -4.34
N THR A 137 2.45 -14.49 -5.12
CA THR A 137 1.54 -13.46 -4.61
C THR A 137 0.09 -13.81 -4.93
N LEU A 138 -0.80 -13.51 -3.98
CA LEU A 138 -2.26 -13.60 -4.15
C LEU A 138 -2.81 -12.17 -4.14
N ALA A 139 -3.53 -11.77 -5.19
CA ALA A 139 -4.13 -10.44 -5.31
C ALA A 139 -5.64 -10.54 -5.60
N ASP A 140 -6.49 -9.94 -4.75
CA ASP A 140 -7.91 -9.65 -5.06
C ASP A 140 -8.07 -8.14 -5.20
N CYS A 141 -8.28 -7.66 -6.43
CA CYS A 141 -8.40 -6.25 -6.73
C CYS A 141 -9.74 -5.96 -7.40
N ARG A 142 -10.70 -5.36 -6.69
CA ARG A 142 -12.03 -5.08 -7.27
C ARG A 142 -12.26 -3.62 -7.57
N CYS A 143 -12.87 -3.37 -8.74
CA CYS A 143 -13.20 -2.01 -9.17
C CYS A 143 -14.48 -1.85 -9.96
N GLN A 144 -14.97 -0.62 -9.94
CA GLN A 144 -16.18 -0.21 -10.66
C GLN A 144 -15.88 0.46 -12.01
N SER A 145 -14.67 0.97 -12.25
CA SER A 145 -14.37 1.62 -13.54
C SER A 145 -13.02 1.25 -14.13
N CYS A 146 -11.89 1.81 -13.72
CA CYS A 146 -10.65 1.70 -14.50
C CYS A 146 -9.52 0.98 -13.76
N HIS A 147 -8.78 0.17 -14.53
CA HIS A 147 -7.71 -0.67 -14.01
C HIS A 147 -6.54 -0.77 -15.01
N ASP A 148 -5.34 -0.32 -14.61
CA ASP A 148 -4.09 -0.57 -15.35
C ASP A 148 -3.10 -1.32 -14.43
N ILE A 149 -2.77 -2.56 -14.80
CA ILE A 149 -1.71 -3.35 -14.16
C ILE A 149 -0.57 -3.53 -15.17
N CYS A 150 0.61 -3.06 -14.82
CA CYS A 150 1.80 -3.22 -15.66
C CYS A 150 2.93 -3.87 -14.85
N PRO A 151 2.88 -5.19 -14.64
CA PRO A 151 3.94 -5.89 -13.93
C PRO A 151 5.00 -6.38 -14.92
N CYS A 152 6.27 -5.95 -14.85
CA CYS A 152 7.28 -6.40 -15.82
C CYS A 152 7.47 -7.93 -15.80
N THR A 153 7.41 -8.55 -14.62
CA THR A 153 7.63 -10.00 -14.45
C THR A 153 6.66 -10.60 -13.43
N ILE A 154 5.93 -11.65 -13.81
CA ILE A 154 5.03 -12.40 -12.92
C ILE A 154 5.44 -13.87 -12.87
N PHE A 155 5.65 -14.40 -11.66
CA PHE A 155 5.89 -15.81 -11.38
C PHE A 155 4.91 -16.32 -10.31
N VAL A 156 4.22 -17.44 -10.56
CA VAL A 156 3.42 -18.15 -9.53
C VAL A 156 2.48 -17.20 -8.78
N THR A 157 1.58 -16.54 -9.51
CA THR A 157 0.69 -15.51 -8.95
C THR A 157 -0.76 -15.87 -9.26
N PHE A 158 -1.64 -15.66 -8.27
CA PHE A 158 -3.08 -15.71 -8.44
C PHE A 158 -3.64 -14.29 -8.39
N ALA A 159 -4.44 -13.91 -9.37
CA ALA A 159 -5.06 -12.60 -9.41
C ALA A 159 -6.55 -12.69 -9.78
N GLU A 160 -7.41 -12.17 -8.91
CA GLU A 160 -8.83 -11.91 -9.21
C GLU A 160 -9.03 -10.41 -9.35
N CYS A 161 -9.26 -9.94 -10.57
CA CYS A 161 -9.45 -8.51 -10.83
C CYS A 161 -10.71 -8.23 -11.67
N PRO A 162 -11.92 -8.34 -11.08
CA PRO A 162 -13.13 -7.96 -11.77
C PRO A 162 -13.20 -6.43 -11.98
N CYS A 163 -13.50 -6.03 -13.21
CA CYS A 163 -13.54 -4.63 -13.63
C CYS A 163 -14.73 -4.38 -14.57
N GLN A 164 -15.61 -3.46 -14.20
CA GLN A 164 -16.85 -3.22 -14.97
C GLN A 164 -16.66 -2.34 -16.22
N SER A 165 -15.52 -1.66 -16.40
CA SER A 165 -15.35 -0.76 -17.56
C SER A 165 -14.08 -1.02 -18.37
N TRP A 166 -12.89 -0.93 -17.80
CA TRP A 166 -11.66 -1.05 -18.57
C TRP A 166 -10.51 -1.63 -17.76
N LEU A 167 -9.88 -2.66 -18.34
CA LEU A 167 -8.76 -3.39 -17.77
C LEU A 167 -7.62 -3.48 -18.79
N SER A 168 -6.45 -2.99 -18.42
CA SER A 168 -5.19 -3.17 -19.14
C SER A 168 -4.22 -3.96 -18.27
N ILE A 169 -3.68 -5.05 -18.82
CA ILE A 169 -2.66 -5.85 -18.17
C ILE A 169 -1.51 -6.06 -19.15
N ARG A 170 -0.32 -5.57 -18.81
CA ARG A 170 0.83 -5.53 -19.72
C ARG A 170 2.11 -6.10 -19.10
N PRO A 171 2.20 -7.43 -18.94
CA PRO A 171 3.41 -8.04 -18.43
C PRO A 171 4.44 -8.28 -19.53
N SER A 172 5.70 -8.05 -19.21
CA SER A 172 6.80 -8.36 -20.13
C SER A 172 7.16 -9.86 -20.09
N PHE A 173 6.96 -10.52 -18.95
CA PHE A 173 7.22 -11.94 -18.76
C PHE A 173 6.23 -12.58 -17.76
N ILE A 174 5.71 -13.77 -18.10
CA ILE A 174 4.76 -14.53 -17.26
C ILE A 174 5.21 -15.99 -17.17
N PHE A 175 5.26 -16.55 -15.97
CA PHE A 175 5.42 -17.99 -15.76
C PHE A 175 4.55 -18.50 -14.60
N GLY A 176 3.66 -19.45 -14.89
CA GLY A 176 2.81 -20.10 -13.88
C GLY A 176 1.83 -19.15 -13.21
N THR A 177 0.93 -18.51 -13.95
CA THR A 177 -0.12 -17.64 -13.37
C THR A 177 -1.48 -18.26 -13.55
N SER A 178 -2.36 -18.05 -12.56
CA SER A 178 -3.80 -18.25 -12.70
C SER A 178 -4.46 -16.91 -12.45
N ALA A 179 -5.23 -16.42 -13.40
CA ALA A 179 -5.89 -15.13 -13.24
C ALA A 179 -7.30 -15.18 -13.79
N GLU A 180 -8.23 -14.64 -13.02
CA GLU A 180 -9.63 -14.50 -13.42
C GLU A 180 -9.97 -13.01 -13.53
N PHE A 181 -10.26 -12.59 -14.76
CA PHE A 181 -10.68 -11.25 -15.11
C PHE A 181 -12.12 -11.32 -15.60
N ARG A 182 -13.03 -10.59 -14.95
CA ARG A 182 -14.46 -10.54 -15.31
C ARG A 182 -14.93 -9.10 -15.46
#